data_AF-A0A7X8GSE4-F1
#
_entry.id   AF-A0A7X8GSE4-F1
#
_cell.length_a   1.000
_cell.length_b   1.000
_cell.length_c   1.000
_cell.angle_alpha   90.00
_cell.angle_beta   90.00
_cell.angle_gamma   90.00
#
_symmetry.space_group_name_H-M   'P 1'
#
loop_
_entity.id
_entity.type
_entity.pdbx_description
1 polymer ?
#
loop_
_entity_poly.entity_id
_entity_poly.type
_entity_poly.pdbx_seq_one_letter_code
_entity_poly.pdbx_strand_id
1 'polypeptide(L)' 'MTIYDIVTPSFLKILGIIVFGIFLLTLLGGLMRKQLAPVLKKAYLPLHRTLAVAGIALAAVHGGLTLILYGL' A
#
# COMPACT_ATOMS: atom_id res chain seq x y z
N MET A 1 -16.03 -2.44 -22.97
CA MET A 1 -14.89 -1.77 -22.31
C MET A 1 -14.11 -2.86 -21.60
N THR A 2 -12.96 -3.23 -22.13
CA THR A 2 -12.16 -4.33 -21.58
C THR A 2 -11.27 -3.81 -20.46
N ILE A 3 -10.83 -4.70 -19.54
CA ILE A 3 -9.98 -4.33 -18.39
C ILE A 3 -8.67 -3.66 -18.87
N TYR A 4 -8.22 -4.00 -20.08
CA TYR A 4 -7.07 -3.40 -20.76
C TYR A 4 -7.24 -1.92 -21.14
N ASP A 5 -8.49 -1.44 -21.31
CA ASP A 5 -8.77 -0.03 -21.61
C ASP A 5 -8.60 0.88 -20.37
N ILE A 6 -8.71 0.31 -19.16
CA ILE A 6 -8.63 1.03 -17.88
C ILE A 6 -7.22 0.96 -17.30
N VAL A 7 -6.55 -0.19 -17.49
CA VAL A 7 -5.24 -0.46 -16.90
C VAL A 7 -4.14 -0.21 -17.91
N THR A 8 -3.74 1.06 -17.98
CA THR A 8 -2.58 1.46 -18.77
C THR A 8 -1.27 1.21 -18.00
N PRO A 9 -0.12 1.09 -18.70
CA PRO A 9 1.19 1.06 -18.04
C PRO A 9 1.43 2.27 -17.12
N SER A 10 0.86 3.43 -17.47
CA SER A 10 0.89 4.65 -16.65
C SER A 10 0.08 4.50 -15.37
N PHE A 11 -1.09 3.88 -15.42
CA PHE A 11 -1.90 3.58 -14.23
C PHE A 11 -1.16 2.64 -13.27
N LEU A 12 -0.53 1.57 -13.79
CA LEU A 12 0.28 0.66 -12.97
C LEU A 12 1.43 1.38 -12.27
N LYS A 13 2.16 2.25 -13.00
CA LYS A 13 3.25 3.04 -12.40
C LYS A 13 2.76 3.93 -11.26
N ILE A 14 1.64 4.62 -11.46
CA ILE A 14 1.04 5.49 -10.44
C ILE A 14 0.61 4.65 -9.23
N LEU A 15 -0.09 3.53 -9.45
CA LEU A 15 -0.50 2.62 -8.40
C LEU A 15 0.71 2.07 -7.62
N GLY A 16 1.78 1.69 -8.32
CA GLY A 16 3.02 1.21 -7.72
C GLY A 16 3.69 2.25 -6.82
N ILE A 17 3.72 3.52 -7.24
CA ILE A 17 4.24 4.63 -6.41
C ILE A 17 3.40 4.80 -5.15
N ILE A 18 2.07 4.72 -5.25
CA ILE A 18 1.16 4.83 -4.10
C ILE A 18 1.38 3.67 -3.13
N VAL A 19 1.46 2.44 -3.64
CA VAL A 19 1.75 1.23 -2.83
C VAL A 19 3.09 1.40 -2.10
N PHE A 20 4.13 1.84 -2.81
CA PHE A 20 5.45 2.06 -2.23
C PHE A 20 5.42 3.15 -1.15
N GLY A 21 4.70 4.25 -1.38
CA GLY A 21 4.52 5.33 -0.40
C GLY A 21 3.82 4.85 0.87
N ILE A 22 2.74 4.08 0.74
CA ILE A 22 2.00 3.51 1.88
C ILE A 22 2.90 2.55 2.67
N PHE A 23 3.67 1.72 1.97
CA PHE A 23 4.63 0.81 2.60
C PHE A 23 5.69 1.58 3.39
N LEU A 24 6.27 2.62 2.81
CA LEU A 24 7.28 3.46 3.46
C LEU A 24 6.73 4.17 4.69
N LEU A 25 5.52 4.75 4.61
CA LEU A 25 4.83 5.38 5.74
C LEU A 25 4.55 4.37 6.86
N THR A 26 4.11 3.16 6.51
CA THR A 26 3.83 2.10 7.47
C THR A 26 5.12 1.66 8.17
N LEU A 27 6.22 1.50 7.44
CA LEU A 27 7.52 1.13 7.99
C LEU A 27 8.06 2.21 8.94
N LEU A 28 8.08 3.46 8.47
CA LEU A 28 8.55 4.61 9.25
C LEU A 28 7.70 4.80 10.52
N GLY A 29 6.38 4.69 10.39
CA GLY A 29 5.49 4.73 11.52
C GLY A 29 5.77 3.62 12.55
N GLY A 30 6.05 2.39 12.10
CA GLY A 30 6.41 1.27 12.96
C GLY A 30 7.68 1.54 13.78
N LEU A 31 8.68 2.19 13.17
CA LEU A 31 9.91 2.61 13.84
C LEU A 31 9.64 3.72 14.87
N MET A 32 8.82 4.71 14.51
CA MET A 32 8.47 5.85 15.36
C MET A 32 7.50 5.48 16.50
N ARG A 33 6.86 4.29 16.44
CA ARG A 33 5.99 3.78 17.52
C ARG A 33 6.66 3.76 18.89
N LYS A 34 7.99 3.60 18.93
CA LYS A 34 8.77 3.60 20.19
C LYS A 34 8.91 4.99 20.81
N GLN A 35 8.75 6.04 20.02
CA GLN A 35 8.88 7.45 20.44
C GLN A 35 7.51 8.09 20.75
N LEU A 36 6.40 7.37 20.50
CA LEU A 36 5.05 7.89 20.68
C LEU A 36 4.61 7.87 22.15
N ALA A 37 3.97 8.94 22.60
CA ALA A 37 3.38 9.02 23.93
C ALA A 37 2.36 7.88 24.15
N PRO A 38 2.21 7.35 25.39
CA PRO A 38 1.36 6.19 25.68
C PRO A 38 -0.11 6.38 25.23
N VAL A 39 -0.62 7.61 25.33
CA VAL A 39 -2.00 7.96 24.95
C VAL A 39 -2.21 7.89 23.43
N LEU A 40 -1.20 8.33 22.65
CA LEU A 40 -1.23 8.29 21.19
C LEU A 40 -1.03 6.88 20.66
N LYS A 41 -0.28 6.04 21.39
CA LYS A 41 0.00 4.65 20.99
C LYS A 41 -1.25 3.80 20.88
N LYS A 42 -2.25 4.05 21.74
CA LYS A 42 -3.55 3.34 21.70
C LYS A 42 -4.35 3.63 20.44
N ALA A 43 -4.37 4.89 19.99
CA ALA A 43 -5.04 5.28 18.74
C ALA A 43 -4.20 4.94 17.49
N TYR A 44 -2.88 4.99 17.62
CA TYR A 44 -1.93 4.71 16.55
C TYR A 44 -1.94 3.25 16.09
N LEU A 45 -1.99 2.30 17.04
CA LEU A 45 -1.90 0.87 16.73
C LEU A 45 -2.99 0.36 15.76
N PRO A 46 -4.30 0.65 15.97
CA PRO A 46 -5.33 0.22 15.03
C PRO A 46 -5.18 0.91 13.67
N LEU A 47 -4.85 2.21 13.65
CA LEU A 47 -4.63 2.96 12.40
C LEU A 47 -3.47 2.38 11.59
N HIS A 48 -2.33 2.14 12.24
CA HIS A 48 -1.15 1.53 11.62
C HIS A 48 -1.45 0.15 11.07
N ARG A 49 -2.21 -0.68 11.81
CA ARG A 49 -2.62 -2.01 11.36
C ARG A 49 -3.53 -1.93 10.13
N THR A 50 -4.52 -1.04 10.12
CA THR A 50 -5.39 -0.83 8.96
C THR A 50 -4.58 -0.38 7.74
N LEU A 51 -3.63 0.55 7.93
CA LEU A 51 -2.76 1.03 6.85
C LEU A 51 -1.88 -0.09 6.29
N ALA A 52 -1.33 -0.94 7.15
CA ALA A 52 -0.51 -2.08 6.75
C ALA A 52 -1.31 -3.11 5.94
N VAL A 53 -2.52 -3.45 6.40
CA VAL A 53 -3.40 -4.40 5.69
C VAL A 53 -3.85 -3.82 4.36
N ALA A 54 -4.24 -2.54 4.32
CA ALA A 54 -4.59 -1.85 3.09
C ALA A 54 -3.41 -1.79 2.10
N GLY A 55 -2.19 -1.52 2.59
CA GLY A 55 -0.98 -1.53 1.79
C GLY A 55 -0.68 -2.90 1.17
N ILE A 56 -0.82 -3.99 1.94
CA ILE A 56 -0.66 -5.36 1.43
C ILE A 56 -1.71 -5.69 0.38
N ALA A 57 -2.97 -5.33 0.61
CA ALA A 57 -4.04 -5.54 -0.36
C ALA A 57 -3.78 -4.78 -1.67
N LEU A 58 -3.36 -3.52 -1.59
CA LEU A 58 -3.00 -2.72 -2.77
C LEU A 58 -1.78 -3.30 -3.50
N ALA A 59 -0.79 -3.81 -2.78
CA ALA A 59 0.37 -4.49 -3.37
C ALA A 59 -0.05 -5.78 -4.12
N ALA A 60 -0.98 -6.55 -3.54
CA ALA A 60 -1.52 -7.74 -4.19
C ALA A 60 -2.32 -7.39 -5.45
N VAL A 61 -3.12 -6.33 -5.42
CA VAL A 61 -3.83 -5.81 -6.61
C VAL A 61 -2.83 -5.35 -7.67
N HIS A 62 -1.82 -4.56 -7.30
CA HIS A 62 -0.78 -4.11 -8.23
C HIS A 62 -0.03 -5.29 -8.86
N GLY A 63 0.37 -6.28 -8.06
CA GLY A 63 1.06 -7.49 -8.53
C GLY A 63 0.18 -8.35 -9.44
N GLY A 64 -1.07 -8.62 -9.05
CA GLY A 64 -2.02 -9.38 -9.86
C GLY A 64 -2.32 -8.69 -11.18
N LEU A 65 -2.45 -7.36 -11.17
CA LEU A 65 -2.70 -6.57 -12.38
C LEU A 65 -1.47 -6.52 -13.30
N THR A 66 -0.27 -6.53 -12.72
CA THR A 66 0.99 -6.69 -13.47
C THR A 66 1.06 -8.08 -14.10
N LEU A 67 0.73 -9.15 -13.37
CA LEU A 67 0.69 -10.52 -13.91
C LEU A 67 -0.29 -10.63 -15.10
N ILE A 68 -1.50 -10.08 -14.97
CA ILE A 68 -2.51 -10.12 -16.05
C ILE A 68 -2.04 -9.38 -17.32
N LEU A 69 -1.31 -8.28 -17.17
CA LEU A 69 -0.84 -7.48 -18.30
C LEU A 69 0.44 -8.02 -18.95
N TYR A 70 1.34 -8.61 -18.17
CA TYR A 70 2.65 -9.05 -18.64
C TYR A 70 2.81 -10.58 -18.77
N GLY A 71 1.80 -11.36 -18.38
CA GLY A 71 1.70 -12.80 -18.69
C GLY A 71 2.76 -13.69 -18.03
N LEU A 72 3.20 -13.35 -16.82
CA LEU A 72 4.05 -14.20 -15.98
C LEU A 72 3.25 -15.28 -15.25
#